data_AF-A0A4V5SIW0-F1
#
_entry.id   AF-A0A4V5SIW0-F1
#
_cell.length_a   1.000
_cell.length_b   1.000
_cell.length_c   1.000
_cell.angle_alpha   90.00
_cell.angle_beta   90.00
_cell.angle_gamma   90.00
#
_symmetry.space_group_name_H-M   'P 1'
#
loop_
_entity.id
_entity.type
_entity.pdbx_description
1 polymer ?
#
loop_
_entity_poly.entity_id
_entity_poly.type
_entity_poly.pdbx_seq_one_letter_code
_entity_poly.pdbx_strand_id
1 'polypeptide(L)'
;CGHRKNVSRTTNARCPQCKKKLELRGEGAGQIFACKCGYREKLSTFQERRKKESGNKADKRDVQKYMKQQKKEEEPLNNAFAEALKKLKFD
;
A
#
# COMPACT_ATOMS: atom_id res chain seq x y z
N CYS A 1 32.01 -24.81 18.80
CA CYS A 1 30.74 -24.33 18.24
C CYS A 1 30.71 -22.79 18.35
N GLY A 2 31.09 -22.05 17.30
CA GLY A 2 31.27 -20.59 17.33
C GLY A 2 30.11 -19.78 16.74
N HIS A 3 28.88 -20.27 16.84
CA HIS A 3 27.75 -19.67 16.16
C HIS A 3 27.23 -18.44 16.93
N ARG A 4 27.39 -17.24 16.36
CA ARG A 4 26.84 -16.00 16.91
C ARG A 4 25.41 -15.82 16.39
N LYS A 5 24.44 -15.80 17.30
CA LYS A 5 23.05 -15.51 16.95
C LYS A 5 22.78 -14.01 17.03
N ASN A 6 22.17 -13.46 15.97
CA ASN A 6 21.76 -12.06 15.96
C ASN A 6 20.56 -11.87 16.89
N VAL A 7 20.78 -11.21 18.02
CA VAL A 7 19.78 -10.95 19.07
C VAL A 7 18.65 -10.02 18.58
N SER A 8 18.97 -9.12 17.65
CA SER A 8 18.00 -8.19 17.06
C SER A 8 18.33 -7.88 15.60
N ARG A 9 17.30 -7.72 14.77
CA ARG A 9 17.43 -7.28 13.38
C ARG A 9 16.53 -6.07 13.13
N THR A 10 17.08 -4.99 12.58
CA THR A 10 16.27 -3.85 12.12
C THR A 10 15.54 -4.23 10.85
N THR A 11 14.23 -3.98 10.81
CA THR A 11 13.38 -4.31 9.66
C THR A 11 12.88 -3.05 8.96
N ASN A 12 12.37 -3.19 7.74
CA ASN A 12 11.72 -2.09 7.02
C ASN A 12 10.26 -1.86 7.44
N ALA A 13 9.74 -2.69 8.36
CA ALA A 13 8.43 -2.49 8.95
C ALA A 13 8.39 -1.18 9.74
N ARG A 14 7.29 -0.43 9.61
CA ARG A 14 7.10 0.88 10.23
C ARG A 14 6.12 0.78 11.38
N CYS A 15 6.45 1.41 12.51
CA CYS A 15 5.57 1.51 13.66
C CYS A 15 4.29 2.29 13.29
N PRO A 16 3.10 1.81 13.67
CA PRO A 16 1.83 2.51 13.41
C PRO A 16 1.74 3.86 14.11
N GLN A 17 2.38 4.02 15.28
CA GLN A 17 2.30 5.25 16.07
C GLN A 17 3.32 6.31 15.61
N CYS A 18 4.60 5.95 15.48
CA CYS A 18 5.67 6.94 15.24
C CYS A 18 6.34 6.81 13.86
N LYS A 19 5.92 5.86 13.00
CA LYS A 19 6.46 5.60 11.65
C LYS A 19 7.99 5.38 11.58
N LYS A 20 8.64 5.09 12.72
CA LYS A 20 10.05 4.67 12.77
C LYS A 20 10.15 3.18 12.44
N LYS A 21 11.35 2.74 12.04
CA LYS A 21 11.62 1.33 11.75
C LYS A 21 11.48 0.48 13.02
N LEU A 22 10.93 -0.72 12.86
CA LEU A 22 10.76 -1.70 13.92
C LEU A 22 11.97 -2.66 13.97
N GLU A 23 12.39 -3.02 15.18
CA GLU A 23 13.40 -4.03 15.44
C GLU A 23 12.73 -5.36 15.76
N LEU A 24 13.09 -6.42 15.06
CA LEU A 24 12.66 -7.78 15.38
C LEU A 24 13.58 -8.35 16.45
N ARG A 25 13.00 -8.79 17.56
CA ARG A 25 13.71 -9.41 18.69
C ARG A 25 13.14 -10.81 18.94
N GLY A 26 14.02 -11.73 19.34
CA GLY A 26 13.66 -13.11 19.67
C GLY A 26 13.91 -14.12 18.54
N GLU A 27 13.75 -15.39 18.88
CA GLU A 27 14.00 -16.53 17.98
C GLU A 27 12.71 -17.35 17.81
N GLY A 28 12.48 -17.86 16.59
CA GLY A 28 11.34 -18.73 16.27
C GLY A 28 9.98 -18.05 16.38
N ALA A 29 8.99 -18.78 16.93
CA ALA A 29 7.60 -18.35 17.02
C ALA A 29 7.35 -17.21 18.03
N GLY A 30 8.30 -16.94 18.91
CA GLY A 30 8.25 -15.87 19.92
C GLY A 30 8.77 -14.52 19.42
N GLN A 31 8.93 -14.34 18.12
CA GLN A 31 9.46 -13.10 17.55
C GLN A 31 8.50 -11.92 17.75
N ILE A 32 9.07 -10.81 18.23
CA ILE A 32 8.35 -9.57 18.56
C ILE A 32 9.01 -8.41 17.85
N PHE A 33 8.22 -7.57 17.21
CA PHE A 33 8.65 -6.25 16.76
C PHE A 33 8.63 -5.27 17.93
N ALA A 34 9.72 -4.55 18.14
CA ALA A 34 9.84 -3.49 19.12
C ALA A 34 10.21 -2.17 18.43
N CYS A 35 9.54 -1.09 18.79
CA CYS A 35 9.87 0.25 18.36
C CYS A 35 10.56 1.04 19.48
N LYS A 36 11.37 2.02 19.10
CA LYS A 36 11.97 3.00 20.03
C LYS A 36 10.93 3.82 20.81
N CYS A 37 9.70 3.94 20.32
CA CYS A 37 8.62 4.67 21.02
C CYS A 37 7.88 3.84 22.08
N GLY A 38 8.33 2.60 22.36
CA GLY A 38 7.68 1.70 23.33
C GLY A 38 6.65 0.74 22.73
N TYR A 39 6.26 0.92 21.46
CA TYR A 39 5.35 0.02 20.78
C TYR A 39 5.96 -1.37 20.56
N ARG A 40 5.22 -2.44 20.91
CA ARG A 40 5.65 -3.83 20.72
C ARG A 40 4.49 -4.67 20.18
N GLU A 41 4.73 -5.45 19.14
CA GLU A 41 3.72 -6.35 18.55
C GLU A 41 4.34 -7.70 18.19
N LYS A 42 3.57 -8.79 18.33
CA LYS A 42 4.03 -10.13 17.90
C LYS A 42 4.12 -10.19 16.38
N LEU A 43 5.04 -11.02 15.86
CA LEU A 43 5.21 -11.22 14.42
C LEU A 43 3.90 -11.67 13.74
N SER A 44 3.14 -12.58 14.36
CA SER A 44 1.86 -13.07 13.85
C SER A 44 0.85 -11.93 13.69
N THR A 45 0.64 -11.14 14.75
CA THR A 45 -0.28 -10.00 14.75
C THR A 45 0.13 -8.93 13.74
N PHE A 46 1.44 -8.71 13.56
CA PHE A 46 1.94 -7.79 12.54
C PHE A 46 1.59 -8.25 11.12
N GLN A 47 1.81 -9.53 10.82
CA GLN A 47 1.53 -10.10 9.50
C GLN A 47 0.04 -10.05 9.17
N GLU A 48 -0.83 -10.39 10.12
CA GLU A 48 -2.28 -10.31 9.94
C GLU A 48 -2.74 -8.88 9.66
N ARG A 49 -2.27 -7.92 10.46
CA ARG A 49 -2.56 -6.50 10.24
C ARG A 49 -2.05 -6.03 8.88
N ARG A 50 -0.83 -6.41 8.50
CA ARG A 50 -0.23 -6.03 7.22
C ARG A 50 -1.02 -6.59 6.04
N LYS A 51 -1.48 -7.84 6.12
CA LYS A 51 -2.33 -8.47 5.09
C LYS A 51 -3.66 -7.73 4.94
N LYS A 52 -4.30 -7.36 6.05
CA LYS A 52 -5.54 -6.55 6.04
C LYS A 52 -5.31 -5.16 5.43
N GLU A 53 -4.21 -4.49 5.77
CA GLU A 53 -3.88 -3.15 5.25
C GLU A 53 -3.45 -3.17 3.76
N SER A 54 -2.81 -4.25 3.29
CA SER A 54 -2.36 -4.35 1.89
C SER A 54 -3.46 -4.69 0.90
N GLY A 55 -4.52 -5.39 1.32
CA GLY A 55 -5.60 -5.81 0.43
C GLY A 55 -6.56 -4.69 0.01
N ASN A 56 -6.68 -3.63 0.82
CA ASN A 56 -7.75 -2.63 0.64
C ASN A 56 -7.29 -1.31 0.00
N LYS A 57 -6.03 -1.19 -0.39
CA LYS A 57 -5.53 0.02 -1.08
C LYS A 57 -5.42 -0.28 -2.56
N ALA A 58 -6.33 0.25 -3.37
CA ALA A 58 -6.10 0.40 -4.80
C ALA A 58 -4.73 1.08 -4.97
N ASP A 59 -3.80 0.41 -5.66
CA ASP A 59 -2.46 0.95 -5.85
C ASP A 59 -2.61 2.26 -6.64
N LYS A 60 -1.81 3.28 -6.30
CA LYS A 60 -1.78 4.53 -7.08
C LYS A 60 -1.50 4.23 -8.56
N ARG A 61 -0.75 3.15 -8.81
CA ARG A 61 -0.46 2.64 -10.15
C ARG A 61 -1.71 2.11 -10.86
N ASP A 62 -2.61 1.44 -10.14
CA ASP A 62 -3.87 0.94 -10.70
C ASP A 62 -4.84 2.09 -10.96
N VAL A 63 -4.96 3.06 -10.05
CA VAL A 63 -5.76 4.28 -10.28
C VAL A 63 -5.23 5.07 -11.47
N GLN A 64 -3.91 5.22 -11.59
CA GLN A 64 -3.31 5.92 -12.73
C GLN A 64 -3.50 5.15 -14.05
N LYS A 65 -3.47 3.82 -14.01
CA LYS A 65 -3.76 2.98 -15.18
C LYS A 65 -5.23 3.11 -15.61
N TYR A 66 -6.15 3.10 -14.65
CA TYR A 66 -7.58 3.31 -14.87
C TYR A 66 -7.86 4.70 -15.48
N MET A 67 -7.29 5.77 -14.90
CA MET A 67 -7.43 7.13 -15.45
C MET A 67 -6.83 7.27 -16.86
N LYS A 68 -5.74 6.55 -17.17
CA LYS A 68 -5.17 6.52 -18.52
C LYS A 68 -6.01 5.71 -19.50
N GLN A 69 -6.69 4.66 -19.05
CA GLN A 69 -7.63 3.89 -19.87
C GLN A 69 -8.86 4.74 -20.20
N GLN A 70 -9.45 5.43 -19.22
CA GLN A 70 -10.53 6.39 -19.45
C GLN A 70 -10.13 7.44 -20.48
N LYS A 71 -8.95 8.05 -20.36
CA LYS A 71 -8.45 9.04 -21.34
C LYS A 71 -8.18 8.49 -22.74
N LYS A 72 -7.90 7.19 -22.85
CA LYS A 72 -7.72 6.49 -24.14
C LYS A 72 -9.06 6.04 -24.74
N GLU A 73 -10.05 5.75 -23.91
CA GLU A 73 -11.43 5.52 -24.33
C GLU A 73 -12.14 6.84 -24.67
N GLU A 74 -11.70 7.97 -24.08
CA GLU A 74 -12.05 9.35 -24.42
C GLU A 74 -11.26 9.92 -25.62
N GLU A 75 -10.27 9.21 -26.17
CA GLU A 75 -9.85 9.51 -27.55
C GLU A 75 -11.08 9.23 -28.44
N PRO A 76 -11.52 10.23 -29.22
CA PRO A 76 -12.91 10.33 -29.63
C PRO A 76 -13.26 9.18 -30.57
N LEU A 77 -13.96 8.17 -30.05
CA LEU A 77 -14.84 7.36 -30.86
C LEU A 77 -15.95 8.28 -31.39
N ASN A 78 -15.64 8.94 -32.50
CA ASN A 78 -16.51 9.65 -33.42
C ASN A 78 -17.53 10.60 -32.79
N ASN A 79 -17.23 11.88 -33.00
CA ASN A 79 -17.99 13.10 -32.78
C ASN A 79 -19.46 13.13 -33.30
N ALA A 80 -20.17 12.01 -33.47
CA ALA A 80 -21.56 12.01 -33.98
C ALA A 80 -22.54 12.71 -33.02
N PHE A 81 -22.46 12.41 -31.72
CA PHE A 81 -23.31 13.05 -30.71
C PHE A 81 -22.88 14.50 -30.41
N ALA A 82 -21.57 14.76 -30.38
CA ALA A 82 -21.04 16.10 -30.15
C ALA A 82 -21.36 17.07 -31.32
N GLU A 83 -21.36 16.58 -32.56
CA GLU A 83 -21.78 17.38 -33.72
C GLU A 83 -23.30 17.60 -33.77
N ALA A 84 -24.11 16.61 -33.38
CA ALA A 84 -25.56 16.76 -33.29
C ALA A 84 -25.95 17.82 -32.24
N LEU A 85 -25.29 17.81 -31.08
CA LEU A 85 -25.53 18.79 -30.01
C LEU A 85 -25.01 20.20 -30.36
N LYS A 86 -23.90 20.32 -31.11
CA LYS A 86 -23.42 21.64 -31.60
C LYS A 86 -24.37 22.29 -32.61
N LYS A 87 -25.13 21.50 -33.37
CA LYS A 87 -26.13 21.99 -34.33
C LYS A 87 -27.47 22.35 -33.67
N LEU A 88 -27.74 21.86 -32.47
CA LEU A 88 -28.87 22.27 -31.63
C LEU A 88 -28.48 23.54 -30.85
N LYS A 89 -28.58 24.70 -31.50
CA LYS A 89 -28.62 25.97 -30.78
C LYS A 89 -30.04 26.14 -30.24
N PHE A 90 -30.17 26.34 -28.93
CA PHE A 90 -31.41 26.81 -28.32
C PHE A 90 -31.49 28.33 -28.57
N ASP A 91 -32.47 28.75 -29.37
CA ASP A 91 -32.96 30.14 -29.39
C ASP A 91 -33.78 30.44 -28.12
#